data_AF-R6HEZ1-F1
#
_entry.id   AF-R6HEZ1-F1
#
_cell.length_a   1.000
_cell.length_b   1.000
_cell.length_c   1.000
_cell.angle_alpha   90.00
_cell.angle_beta   90.00
_cell.angle_gamma   90.00
#
_symmetry.space_group_name_H-M   'P 1'
#
loop_
_entity.id
_entity.type
_entity.pdbx_description
1 polymer ?
#
loop_
_entity_poly.entity_id
_entity_poly.type
_entity_poly.pdbx_seq_one_letter_code
_entity_poly.pdbx_strand_id
1 'polypeptide(L)'
;MKRLKFILVLCVCIFCFSAQAFAAAISSEKQEIIKEYYFTEAVNIAAGLCIGIYDPQQAPEIAYLRDYGWEIVPFKLKDGKVDSSIVVAKNHIKEQDIDFYIVGFRGSANKSDWKINLETEQVPYGGSTVEEFKTFAQTVKADETVPMVHKGFNEYVNTVLSATMQDGSSSKRFVEEIKNNPKVRVLLTGHSLGGAVATLTAERLVSMGIEKWRVPVITFGAPAIGNAAFAKAYGDKILLWRITNTADPVPGSLQTFFGGYKQFGKQYKYSVSPKLATQQHDMAMYFDVSVHKYYKALQKAQEAGLIAKTPMQQLNGTEPLVAVWIGSSRALEKRPYMPDIQSFLLSEYQNMLPRYIIMDDDIKLYKQEFYPLNYFIREAQAVGADYIIIAEMDGHQPRNSQNWYINMNQSVFNANGGLINVISISKLVSPVSGNMHAAVYAVKEGRTQLKQYLPFIKTRYNKTPQWISLGEVEN
;
A
#
# COMPACT_ATOMS: atom_id res chain seq x y z
N MET A 1 -49.33 16.64 -41.64
CA MET A 1 -49.12 15.46 -40.76
C MET A 1 -47.79 14.71 -40.99
N LYS A 2 -47.35 14.41 -42.23
CA LYS A 2 -46.09 13.66 -42.47
C LYS A 2 -44.80 14.37 -41.99
N ARG A 3 -44.67 15.70 -42.17
CA ARG A 3 -43.50 16.47 -41.68
C ARG A 3 -43.38 16.52 -40.15
N LEU A 4 -44.50 16.59 -39.43
CA LEU A 4 -44.52 16.62 -37.96
C LEU A 4 -44.10 15.26 -37.36
N LYS A 5 -44.52 14.14 -37.99
CA LYS A 5 -44.04 12.80 -37.60
C LYS A 5 -42.55 12.62 -37.84
N PHE A 6 -41.99 13.20 -38.90
CA PHE A 6 -40.55 13.11 -39.20
C PHE A 6 -39.70 13.91 -38.20
N ILE A 7 -40.15 15.10 -37.80
CA ILE A 7 -39.49 15.92 -36.76
C ILE A 7 -39.55 15.21 -35.40
N LEU A 8 -40.70 14.63 -35.04
CA LEU A 8 -40.83 13.89 -33.77
C LEU A 8 -39.91 12.68 -33.71
N VAL A 9 -39.81 11.90 -34.79
CA VAL A 9 -38.89 10.75 -34.88
C VAL A 9 -37.43 11.20 -34.82
N LEU A 10 -37.07 12.30 -35.51
CA LEU A 10 -35.71 12.84 -35.46
C LEU A 10 -35.35 13.34 -34.05
N CYS A 11 -36.25 14.04 -33.36
CA CYS A 11 -36.05 14.49 -31.98
C CYS A 11 -35.93 13.31 -31.00
N VAL A 12 -36.76 12.27 -31.14
CA VAL A 12 -36.66 11.05 -30.31
C VAL A 12 -35.35 10.32 -30.58
N CYS A 13 -34.93 10.17 -31.84
CA CYS A 13 -33.63 9.57 -32.17
C CYS A 13 -32.47 10.37 -31.57
N ILE A 14 -32.45 11.70 -31.71
CA ILE A 14 -31.40 12.56 -31.14
C ILE A 14 -31.37 12.44 -29.60
N PHE A 15 -32.53 12.38 -28.95
CA PHE A 15 -32.63 12.25 -27.50
C PHE A 15 -32.19 10.85 -27.01
N CYS A 16 -32.49 9.80 -27.76
CA CYS A 16 -32.02 8.45 -27.46
C CYS A 16 -30.50 8.30 -27.67
N PHE A 17 -29.95 8.87 -28.75
CA PHE A 17 -28.51 8.90 -28.98
C PHE A 17 -27.76 9.73 -27.92
N SER A 18 -28.31 10.87 -27.50
CA SER A 18 -27.70 11.68 -26.44
C SER A 18 -27.76 10.99 -25.07
N ALA A 19 -28.87 10.33 -24.74
CA ALA A 19 -29.00 9.56 -23.50
C ALA A 19 -28.06 8.34 -23.47
N GLN A 20 -27.90 7.62 -24.58
CA GLN A 20 -26.95 6.50 -24.68
C GLN A 20 -25.49 6.97 -24.63
N ALA A 21 -25.14 8.05 -25.33
CA ALA A 21 -23.81 8.63 -25.25
C ALA A 21 -23.49 9.15 -23.85
N PHE A 22 -24.48 9.75 -23.16
CA PHE A 22 -24.33 10.21 -21.78
C PHE A 22 -24.21 9.04 -20.79
N ALA A 23 -25.02 7.99 -20.94
CA ALA A 23 -24.89 6.77 -20.15
C ALA A 23 -23.54 6.05 -20.38
N ALA A 24 -23.07 6.01 -21.63
CA ALA A 24 -21.76 5.49 -21.98
C ALA A 24 -20.63 6.34 -21.36
N ALA A 25 -20.73 7.66 -21.42
CA ALA A 25 -19.78 8.58 -20.79
C ALA A 25 -19.74 8.39 -19.26
N ILE A 26 -20.91 8.34 -18.59
CA ILE A 26 -21.01 8.04 -17.16
C ILE A 26 -20.40 6.66 -16.83
N SER A 27 -20.62 5.66 -17.69
CA SER A 27 -20.02 4.33 -17.48
C SER A 27 -18.50 4.35 -17.61
N SER A 28 -17.94 5.13 -18.55
CA SER A 28 -16.49 5.29 -18.71
C SER A 28 -15.85 6.06 -17.55
N GLU A 29 -16.50 7.10 -17.04
CA GLU A 29 -16.04 7.86 -15.88
C GLU A 29 -16.02 6.97 -14.62
N LYS A 30 -17.09 6.23 -14.37
CA LYS A 30 -17.16 5.27 -13.25
C LYS A 30 -16.11 4.18 -13.35
N GLN A 31 -15.81 3.69 -14.55
CA GLN A 31 -14.73 2.73 -14.79
C GLN A 31 -13.36 3.31 -14.43
N GLU A 32 -13.08 4.56 -14.78
CA GLU A 32 -11.81 5.20 -14.43
C GLU A 32 -11.71 5.48 -12.92
N ILE A 33 -12.80 5.87 -12.27
CA ILE A 33 -12.83 6.06 -10.80
C ILE A 33 -12.52 4.75 -10.07
N ILE A 34 -13.15 3.64 -10.46
CA ILE A 34 -12.92 2.36 -9.76
C ILE A 34 -11.50 1.83 -10.04
N LYS A 35 -10.97 2.01 -11.26
CA LYS A 35 -9.58 1.68 -11.59
C LYS A 35 -8.59 2.49 -10.75
N GLU A 36 -8.82 3.80 -10.59
CA GLU A 36 -7.98 4.67 -9.75
C GLU A 36 -8.01 4.18 -8.29
N TYR A 37 -9.18 3.79 -7.78
CA TYR A 37 -9.32 3.21 -6.45
C TYR A 37 -8.54 1.90 -6.29
N TYR A 38 -8.71 0.92 -7.18
CA TYR A 38 -7.99 -0.35 -7.13
C TYR A 38 -6.47 -0.16 -7.27
N PHE A 39 -6.04 0.71 -8.17
CA PHE A 39 -4.63 1.02 -8.34
C PHE A 39 -4.04 1.66 -7.07
N THR A 40 -4.69 2.67 -6.49
CA THR A 40 -4.19 3.33 -5.29
C THR A 40 -4.24 2.43 -4.05
N GLU A 41 -5.19 1.51 -3.97
CA GLU A 41 -5.24 0.46 -2.95
C GLU A 41 -4.04 -0.49 -3.07
N ALA A 42 -3.74 -1.00 -4.28
CA ALA A 42 -2.53 -1.81 -4.52
C ALA A 42 -1.25 -1.07 -4.16
N VAL A 43 -1.13 0.20 -4.57
CA VAL A 43 0.05 1.03 -4.29
C VAL A 43 0.21 1.26 -2.78
N ASN A 44 -0.88 1.52 -2.06
CA ASN A 44 -0.85 1.71 -0.61
C ASN A 44 -0.38 0.44 0.11
N ILE A 45 -0.91 -0.73 -0.27
CA ILE A 45 -0.51 -2.03 0.29
C ILE A 45 0.95 -2.36 -0.04
N ALA A 46 1.37 -2.13 -1.29
CA ALA A 46 2.76 -2.31 -1.72
C ALA A 46 3.71 -1.38 -0.93
N ALA A 47 3.31 -0.14 -0.69
CA ALA A 47 4.08 0.81 0.10
C ALA A 47 4.19 0.38 1.58
N GLY A 48 3.09 -0.09 2.17
CA GLY A 48 3.07 -0.63 3.53
C GLY A 48 3.97 -1.86 3.69
N LEU A 49 3.99 -2.75 2.70
CA LEU A 49 4.92 -3.88 2.72
C LEU A 49 6.38 -3.43 2.56
N CYS A 50 6.65 -2.45 1.70
CA CYS A 50 8.00 -1.87 1.49
C CYS A 50 8.54 -1.10 2.70
N ILE A 51 7.69 -0.50 3.53
CA ILE A 51 8.16 0.14 4.78
C ILE A 51 8.36 -0.92 5.88
N GLY A 52 7.46 -1.90 5.97
CA GLY A 52 7.51 -2.94 7.00
C GLY A 52 8.62 -3.98 6.80
N ILE A 53 9.11 -4.20 5.58
CA ILE A 53 10.16 -5.18 5.26
C ILE A 53 11.51 -4.91 5.95
N TYR A 54 11.74 -3.69 6.44
CA TYR A 54 12.98 -3.37 7.17
C TYR A 54 12.99 -3.97 8.59
N ASP A 55 11.82 -4.24 9.17
CA ASP A 55 11.63 -4.96 10.45
C ASP A 55 10.31 -5.75 10.42
N PRO A 56 10.22 -6.87 9.69
CA PRO A 56 8.96 -7.55 9.41
C PRO A 56 8.32 -8.23 10.64
N GLN A 57 9.07 -8.36 11.73
CA GLN A 57 8.56 -8.93 12.98
C GLN A 57 7.79 -7.89 13.78
N GLN A 58 8.28 -6.65 13.82
CA GLN A 58 7.70 -5.58 14.65
C GLN A 58 6.92 -4.53 13.84
N ALA A 59 7.03 -4.55 12.51
CA ALA A 59 6.38 -3.56 11.66
C ALA A 59 4.84 -3.62 11.76
N PRO A 60 4.18 -2.49 12.09
CA PRO A 60 2.72 -2.45 12.19
C PRO A 60 2.06 -2.73 10.84
N GLU A 61 2.66 -2.37 9.71
CA GLU A 61 2.12 -2.62 8.36
C GLU A 61 2.05 -4.12 8.05
N ILE A 62 3.08 -4.88 8.43
CA ILE A 62 3.06 -6.34 8.29
C ILE A 62 2.04 -6.95 9.24
N ALA A 63 1.88 -6.38 10.44
CA ALA A 63 0.82 -6.80 11.35
C ALA A 63 -0.59 -6.49 10.80
N TYR A 64 -0.79 -5.37 10.11
CA TYR A 64 -2.05 -5.08 9.42
C TYR A 64 -2.34 -6.09 8.32
N LEU A 65 -1.36 -6.46 7.49
CA LEU A 65 -1.54 -7.54 6.51
C LEU A 65 -2.06 -8.81 7.18
N ARG A 66 -1.46 -9.23 8.31
CA ARG A 66 -1.94 -10.38 9.09
C ARG A 66 -3.37 -10.22 9.59
N ASP A 67 -3.75 -9.00 9.99
CA ASP A 67 -5.12 -8.73 10.43
C ASP A 67 -6.13 -8.89 9.28
N TYR A 68 -5.75 -8.53 8.06
CA TYR A 68 -6.56 -8.71 6.84
C TYR A 68 -6.41 -10.11 6.22
N GLY A 69 -5.96 -11.10 7.00
CA GLY A 69 -5.93 -12.51 6.59
C GLY A 69 -4.71 -12.93 5.77
N TRP A 70 -3.70 -12.06 5.63
CA TRP A 70 -2.47 -12.42 4.94
C TRP A 70 -1.52 -13.19 5.86
N GLU A 71 -1.02 -14.32 5.38
CA GLU A 71 0.02 -15.10 6.03
C GLU A 71 1.40 -14.62 5.58
N ILE A 72 2.33 -14.40 6.53
CA ILE A 72 3.72 -14.08 6.19
C ILE A 72 4.51 -15.38 6.08
N VAL A 73 4.91 -15.68 4.84
CA VAL A 73 5.57 -16.92 4.44
C VAL A 73 7.09 -16.76 4.50
N PRO A 74 7.82 -17.66 5.19
CA PRO A 74 9.28 -17.68 5.13
C PRO A 74 9.78 -17.94 3.71
N PHE A 75 10.62 -17.05 3.20
CA PHE A 75 11.31 -17.21 1.93
C PHE A 75 12.72 -17.76 2.17
N LYS A 76 12.99 -18.99 1.67
CA LYS A 76 14.25 -19.69 1.93
C LYS A 76 15.11 -19.79 0.69
N LEU A 77 16.35 -19.35 0.81
CA LEU A 77 17.36 -19.48 -0.24
C LEU A 77 17.82 -20.95 -0.36
N LYS A 78 18.63 -21.25 -1.39
CA LYS A 78 19.13 -22.61 -1.66
C LYS A 78 19.88 -23.25 -0.49
N ASP A 79 20.52 -22.46 0.37
CA ASP A 79 21.22 -22.95 1.56
C ASP A 79 20.29 -23.20 2.76
N GLY A 80 18.97 -23.06 2.57
CA GLY A 80 17.94 -23.26 3.59
C GLY A 80 17.75 -22.10 4.54
N LYS A 81 18.57 -21.04 4.45
CA LYS A 81 18.43 -19.85 5.30
C LYS A 81 17.25 -19.01 4.85
N VAL A 82 16.52 -18.47 5.82
CA VAL A 82 15.48 -17.48 5.57
C VAL A 82 16.16 -16.19 5.15
N ASP A 83 15.78 -15.67 3.98
CA ASP A 83 16.26 -14.36 3.53
C ASP A 83 15.44 -13.26 4.20
N SER A 84 16.01 -12.59 5.20
CA SER A 84 15.36 -11.46 5.87
C SER A 84 15.17 -10.22 4.97
N SER A 85 15.74 -10.21 3.76
CA SER A 85 15.55 -9.15 2.79
C SER A 85 14.34 -9.35 1.87
N ILE A 86 13.62 -10.47 2.00
CA ILE A 86 12.43 -10.78 1.19
C ILE A 86 11.27 -11.09 2.12
N VAL A 87 10.14 -10.43 1.91
CA VAL A 87 8.88 -10.72 2.61
C VAL A 87 7.87 -11.20 1.60
N VAL A 88 7.28 -12.36 1.88
CA VAL A 88 6.17 -12.92 1.11
C VAL A 88 4.93 -12.90 1.98
N ALA A 89 3.89 -12.21 1.52
CA ALA A 89 2.56 -12.27 2.11
C ALA A 89 1.65 -13.09 1.19
N LYS A 90 0.97 -14.12 1.71
CA LYS A 90 0.06 -14.99 0.97
C LYS A 90 -1.37 -14.81 1.49
N ASN A 91 -2.36 -14.77 0.61
CA ASN A 91 -3.77 -14.86 0.97
C ASN A 91 -4.52 -15.70 -0.08
N HIS A 92 -5.47 -16.50 0.37
CA HIS A 92 -6.34 -17.27 -0.51
C HIS A 92 -7.69 -16.54 -0.64
N ILE A 93 -7.97 -16.09 -1.86
CA ILE A 93 -9.14 -15.28 -2.17
C ILE A 93 -10.29 -16.19 -2.55
N LYS A 94 -11.15 -16.47 -1.58
CA LYS A 94 -12.22 -17.46 -1.70
C LYS A 94 -13.20 -17.14 -2.82
N GLU A 95 -13.51 -15.87 -3.04
CA GLU A 95 -14.51 -15.45 -4.05
C GLU A 95 -14.06 -15.77 -5.48
N GLN A 96 -12.75 -15.78 -5.71
CA GLN A 96 -12.15 -15.98 -7.03
C GLN A 96 -11.40 -17.32 -7.13
N ASP A 97 -11.27 -18.06 -6.02
CA ASP A 97 -10.47 -19.28 -5.89
C ASP A 97 -9.04 -19.09 -6.44
N ILE A 98 -8.37 -18.04 -5.97
CA ILE A 98 -6.99 -17.69 -6.34
C ILE A 98 -6.09 -17.59 -5.10
N ASP A 99 -4.84 -18.02 -5.27
CA ASP A 99 -3.78 -17.80 -4.30
C ASP A 99 -3.01 -16.54 -4.69
N PHE A 100 -3.14 -15.50 -3.87
CA PHE A 100 -2.50 -14.21 -4.10
C PHE A 100 -1.26 -14.04 -3.22
N TYR A 101 -0.16 -13.67 -3.85
CA TYR A 101 1.10 -13.37 -3.18
C TYR A 101 1.47 -11.90 -3.37
N ILE A 102 2.00 -11.28 -2.32
CA ILE A 102 2.75 -10.02 -2.41
C ILE A 102 4.18 -10.34 -2.03
N VAL A 103 5.12 -10.10 -2.93
CA VAL A 103 6.55 -10.34 -2.70
C VAL A 103 7.27 -9.00 -2.69
N GLY A 104 7.75 -8.62 -1.51
CA GLY A 104 8.58 -7.44 -1.32
C GLY A 104 10.04 -7.79 -1.28
N PHE A 105 10.86 -6.96 -1.94
CA PHE A 105 12.31 -6.99 -1.84
C PHE A 105 12.79 -5.76 -1.08
N ARG A 106 13.62 -5.97 -0.06
CA ARG A 106 14.16 -4.90 0.78
C ARG A 106 15.19 -4.10 -0.02
N GLY A 107 15.14 -2.78 0.10
CA GLY A 107 16.22 -1.91 -0.38
C GLY A 107 17.47 -2.02 0.52
N SER A 108 18.57 -1.41 0.11
CA SER A 108 19.79 -1.40 0.92
C SER A 108 19.54 -0.75 2.29
N ALA A 109 20.05 -1.37 3.37
CA ALA A 109 19.92 -0.85 4.73
C ALA A 109 20.61 0.52 4.89
N ASN A 110 21.72 0.74 4.18
CA ASN A 110 22.45 2.00 4.18
C ASN A 110 22.46 2.62 2.76
N LYS A 111 21.95 3.85 2.66
CA LYS A 111 21.84 4.58 1.38
C LYS A 111 23.18 5.04 0.81
N SER A 112 24.20 5.20 1.64
CA SER A 112 25.58 5.50 1.24
C SER A 112 26.25 4.29 0.61
N ASP A 113 26.06 3.13 1.24
CA ASP A 113 26.83 1.92 0.92
C ASP A 113 26.42 1.37 -0.44
N TRP A 114 25.16 1.47 -0.83
CA TRP A 114 24.75 1.04 -2.17
C TRP A 114 25.27 1.97 -3.27
N LYS A 115 25.33 3.30 -3.06
CA LYS A 115 25.83 4.21 -4.10
C LYS A 115 27.32 3.97 -4.40
N ILE A 116 28.04 3.42 -3.43
CA ILE A 116 29.47 3.10 -3.52
C ILE A 116 29.67 1.66 -4.02
N ASN A 117 28.86 0.70 -3.55
CA ASN A 117 29.01 -0.74 -3.83
C ASN A 117 28.26 -1.23 -5.08
N LEU A 118 27.50 -0.36 -5.75
CA LEU A 118 26.84 -0.74 -6.99
C LEU A 118 27.88 -0.80 -8.12
N GLU A 119 28.47 -1.98 -8.31
CA GLU A 119 29.28 -2.28 -9.49
C GLU A 119 28.44 -1.97 -10.74
N THR A 120 28.77 -0.90 -11.46
CA THR A 120 28.02 -0.42 -12.64
C THR A 120 28.11 -1.38 -13.83
N GLU A 121 28.79 -2.50 -13.65
CA GLU A 121 29.01 -3.55 -14.63
C GLU A 121 27.69 -4.11 -15.15
N GLN A 122 27.63 -4.21 -16.47
CA GLN A 122 26.49 -4.72 -17.21
C GLN A 122 26.80 -6.13 -17.69
N VAL A 123 25.79 -7.00 -17.65
CA VAL A 123 25.86 -8.37 -18.21
C VAL A 123 24.76 -8.57 -19.25
N PRO A 124 24.98 -9.40 -20.28
CA PRO A 124 23.95 -9.72 -21.27
C PRO A 124 22.69 -10.32 -20.66
N TYR A 125 21.54 -9.88 -21.14
CA TYR A 125 20.22 -10.37 -20.75
C TYR A 125 19.60 -11.23 -21.85
N GLY A 126 19.29 -12.48 -21.52
CA GLY A 126 18.62 -13.43 -22.40
C GLY A 126 18.39 -14.77 -21.71
N GLY A 127 17.84 -15.73 -22.45
CA GLY A 127 17.46 -17.07 -21.97
C GLY A 127 15.99 -17.17 -21.53
N SER A 128 15.56 -18.38 -21.19
CA SER A 128 14.22 -18.73 -20.68
C SER A 128 14.25 -19.65 -19.45
N THR A 129 15.43 -20.02 -18.95
CA THR A 129 15.64 -20.83 -17.74
C THR A 129 16.77 -20.23 -16.88
N VAL A 130 16.85 -20.58 -15.59
CA VAL A 130 17.88 -20.03 -14.69
C VAL A 130 19.30 -20.38 -15.17
N GLU A 131 19.48 -21.57 -15.72
CA GLU A 131 20.74 -22.02 -16.32
C GLU A 131 21.07 -21.20 -17.56
N GLU A 132 20.11 -21.02 -18.48
CA GLU A 132 20.30 -20.19 -19.68
C GLU A 132 20.59 -18.73 -19.32
N PHE A 133 19.94 -18.17 -18.29
CA PHE A 133 20.19 -16.80 -17.83
C PHE A 133 21.65 -16.60 -17.42
N LYS A 134 22.22 -17.58 -16.72
CA LYS A 134 23.64 -17.56 -16.29
C LYS A 134 24.57 -17.75 -17.47
N THR A 135 24.29 -18.71 -18.34
CA THR A 135 25.10 -18.95 -19.55
C THR A 135 25.12 -17.70 -20.44
N PHE A 136 23.97 -17.11 -20.72
CA PHE A 136 23.86 -15.93 -21.57
C PHE A 136 24.68 -14.75 -21.02
N ALA A 137 24.60 -14.52 -19.71
CA ALA A 137 25.36 -13.47 -19.02
C ALA A 137 26.88 -13.68 -19.07
N GLN A 138 27.36 -14.90 -19.29
CA GLN A 138 28.79 -15.25 -19.32
C GLN A 138 29.35 -15.37 -20.75
N THR A 139 28.56 -15.87 -21.70
CA THR A 139 29.06 -16.28 -23.01
C THR A 139 28.80 -15.29 -24.13
N VAL A 140 27.80 -14.41 -23.99
CA VAL A 140 27.46 -13.43 -25.02
C VAL A 140 28.41 -12.24 -24.92
N LYS A 141 29.02 -11.86 -26.03
CA LYS A 141 29.88 -10.68 -26.08
C LYS A 141 29.01 -9.42 -26.01
N ALA A 142 29.36 -8.51 -25.12
CA ALA A 142 28.67 -7.24 -24.97
C ALA A 142 28.95 -6.32 -26.18
N ASP A 143 27.90 -5.73 -26.73
CA ASP A 143 27.96 -4.58 -27.63
C ASP A 143 26.73 -3.66 -27.42
N GLU A 144 26.66 -2.52 -28.10
CA GLU A 144 25.60 -1.51 -27.93
C GLU A 144 24.19 -1.98 -28.31
N THR A 145 24.08 -3.04 -29.12
CA THR A 145 22.82 -3.63 -29.59
C THR A 145 22.31 -4.74 -28.69
N VAL A 146 23.19 -5.32 -27.86
CA VAL A 146 22.85 -6.39 -26.93
C VAL A 146 22.04 -5.81 -25.76
N PRO A 147 20.87 -6.40 -25.41
CA PRO A 147 20.19 -6.11 -24.16
C PRO A 147 21.09 -6.45 -22.98
N MET A 148 21.42 -5.45 -22.17
CA MET A 148 22.25 -5.63 -20.99
C MET A 148 21.51 -5.18 -19.74
N VAL A 149 21.75 -5.87 -18.63
CA VAL A 149 21.22 -5.51 -17.30
C VAL A 149 22.33 -5.38 -16.29
N HIS A 150 22.03 -4.73 -15.17
CA HIS A 150 22.95 -4.58 -14.06
C HIS A 150 23.37 -5.94 -13.48
N LYS A 151 24.67 -6.20 -13.39
CA LYS A 151 25.22 -7.48 -12.91
C LYS A 151 24.74 -7.85 -11.50
N GLY A 152 24.88 -6.94 -10.54
CA GLY A 152 24.43 -7.18 -9.16
C GLY A 152 22.92 -7.50 -9.05
N PHE A 153 22.05 -6.82 -9.82
CA PHE A 153 20.63 -7.14 -9.84
C PHE A 153 20.39 -8.53 -10.45
N ASN A 154 21.10 -8.87 -11.54
CA ASN A 154 20.99 -10.16 -12.20
C ASN A 154 21.42 -11.32 -11.27
N GLU A 155 22.51 -11.17 -10.55
CA GLU A 155 22.99 -12.17 -9.57
C GLU A 155 21.99 -12.37 -8.43
N TYR A 156 21.44 -11.28 -7.91
CA TYR A 156 20.41 -11.35 -6.87
C TYR A 156 19.16 -12.05 -7.39
N VAL A 157 18.64 -11.66 -8.56
CA VAL A 157 17.46 -12.31 -9.16
C VAL A 157 17.69 -13.79 -9.44
N ASN A 158 18.88 -14.20 -9.91
CA ASN A 158 19.20 -15.62 -10.08
C ASN A 158 19.12 -16.42 -8.76
N THR A 159 19.44 -15.77 -7.64
CA THR A 159 19.31 -16.34 -6.29
C THR A 159 17.84 -16.44 -5.88
N VAL A 160 17.03 -15.41 -6.16
CA VAL A 160 15.58 -15.39 -5.90
C VAL A 160 14.84 -16.46 -6.69
N LEU A 161 15.08 -16.58 -8.00
CA LEU A 161 14.41 -17.56 -8.87
C LEU A 161 14.71 -19.01 -8.49
N SER A 162 15.82 -19.20 -7.79
CA SER A 162 16.28 -20.46 -7.26
C SER A 162 15.70 -20.82 -5.88
N ALA A 163 14.97 -19.91 -5.25
CA ALA A 163 14.53 -20.03 -3.87
C ALA A 163 13.21 -20.82 -3.73
N THR A 164 12.87 -21.12 -2.47
CA THR A 164 11.66 -21.85 -2.09
C THR A 164 10.79 -21.01 -1.17
N MET A 165 9.47 -21.15 -1.34
CA MET A 165 8.47 -20.65 -0.40
C MET A 165 8.01 -21.81 0.49
N GLN A 166 7.93 -21.58 1.80
CA GLN A 166 7.31 -22.54 2.72
C GLN A 166 5.82 -22.27 2.86
N ASP A 167 4.98 -23.29 2.65
CA ASP A 167 3.53 -23.22 2.77
C ASP A 167 3.09 -24.31 3.76
N GLY A 168 2.92 -23.94 5.02
CA GLY A 168 2.77 -24.88 6.13
C GLY A 168 3.95 -25.86 6.22
N SER A 169 3.67 -27.17 6.14
CA SER A 169 4.70 -28.22 6.13
C SER A 169 5.32 -28.46 4.74
N SER A 170 4.79 -27.84 3.68
CA SER A 170 5.27 -28.03 2.31
C SER A 170 6.29 -26.97 1.93
N SER A 171 7.32 -27.35 1.18
CA SER A 171 8.24 -26.39 0.55
C SER A 171 8.05 -26.49 -0.96
N LYS A 172 7.70 -25.36 -1.59
CA LYS A 172 7.50 -25.29 -3.04
C LYS A 172 8.52 -24.33 -3.63
N ARG A 173 9.06 -24.64 -4.82
CA ARG A 173 9.93 -23.68 -5.52
C ARG A 173 9.09 -22.49 -5.97
N PHE A 174 9.60 -21.29 -5.72
CA PHE A 174 8.89 -20.03 -5.98
C PHE A 174 8.38 -19.97 -7.43
N VAL A 175 9.27 -20.23 -8.39
CA VAL A 175 8.95 -20.18 -9.82
C VAL A 175 7.99 -21.29 -10.24
N GLU A 176 8.17 -22.52 -9.73
CA GLU A 176 7.35 -23.67 -10.12
C GLU A 176 5.91 -23.52 -9.64
N GLU A 177 5.69 -22.96 -8.45
CA GLU A 177 4.34 -22.69 -7.95
C GLU A 177 3.60 -21.70 -8.86
N ILE A 178 4.25 -20.61 -9.25
CA ILE A 178 3.65 -19.61 -10.14
C ILE A 178 3.42 -20.22 -11.52
N LYS A 179 4.41 -20.92 -12.07
CA LYS A 179 4.35 -21.45 -13.44
C LYS A 179 3.30 -22.56 -13.60
N ASN A 180 3.21 -23.48 -12.63
CA ASN A 180 2.40 -24.67 -12.76
C ASN A 180 0.98 -24.52 -12.18
N ASN A 181 0.72 -23.50 -11.36
CA ASN A 181 -0.61 -23.25 -10.81
C ASN A 181 -1.22 -21.97 -11.44
N PRO A 182 -2.16 -22.08 -12.40
CA PRO A 182 -2.77 -20.92 -13.07
C PRO A 182 -3.62 -20.05 -12.14
N LYS A 183 -3.94 -20.52 -10.93
CA LYS A 183 -4.66 -19.76 -9.89
C LYS A 183 -3.76 -18.84 -9.08
N VAL A 184 -2.44 -18.93 -9.27
CA VAL A 184 -1.49 -18.08 -8.56
C VAL A 184 -1.39 -16.72 -9.23
N ARG A 185 -1.42 -15.67 -8.41
CA ARG A 185 -1.13 -14.27 -8.76
C ARG A 185 -0.06 -13.73 -7.83
N VAL A 186 0.84 -12.90 -8.34
CA VAL A 186 1.95 -12.34 -7.56
C VAL A 186 2.14 -10.86 -7.85
N LEU A 187 1.88 -10.00 -6.86
CA LEU A 187 2.31 -8.61 -6.91
C LEU A 187 3.76 -8.52 -6.44
N LEU A 188 4.65 -8.08 -7.33
CA LEU A 188 6.05 -7.82 -7.01
C LEU A 188 6.24 -6.35 -6.61
N THR A 189 6.95 -6.11 -5.51
CA THR A 189 7.21 -4.74 -5.06
C THR A 189 8.56 -4.56 -4.39
N GLY A 190 9.01 -3.32 -4.31
CA GLY A 190 10.24 -2.96 -3.63
C GLY A 190 10.55 -1.48 -3.73
N HIS A 191 11.37 -1.01 -2.79
CA HIS A 191 11.87 0.36 -2.74
C HIS A 191 13.37 0.42 -3.08
N SER A 192 13.77 1.43 -3.84
CA SER A 192 15.17 1.64 -4.24
C SER A 192 15.76 0.38 -4.90
N LEU A 193 16.85 -0.19 -4.37
CA LEU A 193 17.43 -1.48 -4.81
C LEU A 193 16.38 -2.59 -4.93
N GLY A 194 15.48 -2.71 -3.95
CA GLY A 194 14.44 -3.73 -3.94
C GLY A 194 13.48 -3.59 -5.12
N GLY A 195 13.19 -2.35 -5.55
CA GLY A 195 12.34 -2.11 -6.71
C GLY A 195 13.01 -2.52 -8.03
N ALA A 196 14.32 -2.34 -8.15
CA ALA A 196 15.08 -2.85 -9.29
C ALA A 196 15.06 -4.39 -9.36
N VAL A 197 15.25 -5.05 -8.21
CA VAL A 197 15.18 -6.52 -8.09
C VAL A 197 13.77 -7.03 -8.40
N ALA A 198 12.73 -6.36 -7.91
CA ALA A 198 11.33 -6.70 -8.22
C ALA A 198 11.06 -6.63 -9.74
N THR A 199 11.51 -5.56 -10.37
CA THR A 199 11.34 -5.33 -11.82
C THR A 199 12.04 -6.41 -12.63
N LEU A 200 13.31 -6.69 -12.35
CA LEU A 200 14.07 -7.69 -13.07
C LEU A 200 13.58 -9.13 -12.78
N THR A 201 13.06 -9.39 -11.58
CA THR A 201 12.39 -10.66 -11.26
C THR A 201 11.18 -10.88 -12.15
N ALA A 202 10.33 -9.86 -12.34
CA ALA A 202 9.17 -9.94 -13.22
C ALA A 202 9.55 -10.24 -14.68
N GLU A 203 10.56 -9.53 -15.19
CA GLU A 203 11.10 -9.76 -16.54
C GLU A 203 11.56 -11.21 -16.73
N ARG A 204 12.28 -11.76 -15.74
CA ARG A 204 12.71 -13.16 -15.77
C ARG A 204 11.53 -14.12 -15.70
N LEU A 205 10.55 -13.89 -14.82
CA LEU A 205 9.35 -14.73 -14.74
C LEU A 205 8.58 -14.76 -16.07
N VAL A 206 8.42 -13.61 -16.73
CA VAL A 206 7.80 -13.52 -18.05
C VAL A 206 8.65 -14.22 -19.12
N SER A 207 9.97 -14.08 -19.10
CA SER A 207 10.89 -14.85 -19.97
C SER A 207 10.78 -16.37 -19.77
N MET A 208 10.36 -16.84 -18.58
CA MET A 208 10.12 -18.25 -18.28
C MET A 208 8.74 -18.76 -18.72
N GLY A 209 7.92 -17.89 -19.34
CA GLY A 209 6.60 -18.19 -19.88
C GLY A 209 5.42 -17.84 -18.97
N ILE A 210 5.64 -17.12 -17.87
CA ILE A 210 4.54 -16.65 -17.00
C ILE A 210 3.89 -15.42 -17.63
N GLU A 211 2.56 -15.36 -17.62
CA GLU A 211 1.84 -14.25 -18.21
C GLU A 211 2.03 -12.96 -17.40
N LYS A 212 2.33 -11.84 -18.07
CA LYS A 212 2.68 -10.56 -17.44
C LYS A 212 1.66 -10.04 -16.42
N TRP A 213 0.37 -10.31 -16.65
CA TRP A 213 -0.73 -9.88 -15.78
C TRP A 213 -0.84 -10.67 -14.48
N ARG A 214 -0.19 -11.84 -14.40
CA ARG A 214 -0.09 -12.63 -13.17
C ARG A 214 1.05 -12.17 -12.28
N VAL A 215 1.99 -11.38 -12.80
CA VAL A 215 3.17 -10.88 -12.09
C VAL A 215 3.32 -9.35 -12.18
N PRO A 216 2.28 -8.54 -11.88
CA PRO A 216 2.36 -7.08 -11.89
C PRO A 216 3.43 -6.55 -10.94
N VAL A 217 4.01 -5.39 -11.27
CA VAL A 217 5.09 -4.78 -10.49
C VAL A 217 4.76 -3.34 -10.10
N ILE A 218 4.82 -3.04 -8.80
CA ILE A 218 4.74 -1.67 -8.27
C ILE A 218 6.04 -1.36 -7.53
N THR A 219 6.77 -0.33 -7.95
CA THR A 219 8.07 0.03 -7.35
C THR A 219 8.10 1.47 -6.85
N PHE A 220 8.96 1.74 -5.87
CA PHE A 220 9.12 3.07 -5.26
C PHE A 220 10.56 3.54 -5.37
N GLY A 221 10.80 4.66 -6.04
CA GLY A 221 12.15 5.25 -6.17
C GLY A 221 13.20 4.29 -6.76
N ALA A 222 12.78 3.38 -7.64
CA ALA A 222 13.66 2.35 -8.20
C ALA A 222 14.58 2.89 -9.33
N PRO A 223 15.86 2.52 -9.36
CA PRO A 223 16.76 2.85 -10.47
C PRO A 223 16.40 2.04 -11.72
N ALA A 224 16.95 2.45 -12.87
CA ALA A 224 16.84 1.68 -14.11
C ALA A 224 17.66 0.38 -14.00
N ILE A 225 17.18 -0.69 -14.63
CA ILE A 225 17.77 -2.04 -14.48
C ILE A 225 18.63 -2.49 -15.67
N GLY A 226 18.44 -1.88 -16.85
CA GLY A 226 19.17 -2.26 -18.06
C GLY A 226 19.40 -1.10 -19.02
N ASN A 227 20.15 -1.39 -20.08
CA ASN A 227 20.54 -0.41 -21.09
C ASN A 227 19.39 -0.04 -22.05
N ALA A 228 19.66 0.85 -23.00
CA ALA A 228 18.67 1.26 -23.99
C ALA A 228 18.17 0.11 -24.87
N ALA A 229 19.04 -0.85 -25.23
CA ALA A 229 18.67 -2.04 -25.98
C ALA A 229 17.72 -2.94 -25.16
N PHE A 230 17.99 -3.12 -23.87
CA PHE A 230 17.10 -3.83 -22.95
C PHE A 230 15.73 -3.16 -22.85
N ALA A 231 15.70 -1.86 -22.55
CA ALA A 231 14.44 -1.12 -22.43
C ALA A 231 13.62 -1.17 -23.74
N LYS A 232 14.28 -1.18 -24.90
CA LYS A 232 13.61 -1.30 -26.20
C LYS A 232 13.07 -2.71 -26.46
N ALA A 233 13.82 -3.74 -26.11
CA ALA A 233 13.46 -5.13 -26.39
C ALA A 233 12.45 -5.72 -25.38
N TYR A 234 12.55 -5.31 -24.10
CA TYR A 234 11.82 -5.91 -22.99
C TYR A 234 10.86 -4.94 -22.29
N GLY A 235 10.97 -3.62 -22.49
CA GLY A 235 10.26 -2.63 -21.67
C GLY A 235 8.73 -2.70 -21.68
N ASP A 236 8.12 -3.39 -22.65
CA ASP A 236 6.67 -3.59 -22.75
C ASP A 236 6.22 -5.02 -22.38
N LYS A 237 7.14 -5.88 -21.91
CA LYS A 237 6.88 -7.29 -21.60
C LYS A 237 6.26 -7.50 -20.22
N ILE A 238 6.41 -6.55 -19.30
CA ILE A 238 5.84 -6.61 -17.95
C ILE A 238 4.84 -5.47 -17.70
N LEU A 239 3.94 -5.66 -16.73
CA LEU A 239 3.12 -4.57 -16.19
C LEU A 239 3.89 -3.88 -15.06
N LEU A 240 4.52 -2.74 -15.37
CA LEU A 240 5.38 -2.02 -14.44
C LEU A 240 4.83 -0.61 -14.15
N TRP A 241 4.48 -0.38 -12.88
CA TRP A 241 4.15 0.92 -12.33
C TRP A 241 5.28 1.44 -11.44
N ARG A 242 5.85 2.58 -11.82
CA ARG A 242 6.97 3.21 -11.11
C ARG A 242 6.50 4.44 -10.37
N ILE A 243 6.41 4.31 -9.06
CA ILE A 243 6.11 5.42 -8.15
C ILE A 243 7.41 6.18 -7.89
N THR A 244 7.43 7.44 -8.32
CA THR A 244 8.60 8.32 -8.23
C THR A 244 8.18 9.65 -7.60
N ASN A 245 9.15 10.46 -7.19
CA ASN A 245 8.86 11.73 -6.55
C ASN A 245 9.54 12.91 -7.28
N THR A 246 8.93 14.10 -7.29
CA THR A 246 9.52 15.35 -7.82
C THR A 246 10.82 15.72 -7.14
N ALA A 247 10.96 15.40 -5.86
CA ALA A 247 12.17 15.65 -5.10
C ALA A 247 13.12 14.45 -5.10
N ASP A 248 12.88 13.40 -5.90
CA ASP A 248 13.83 12.32 -6.13
C ASP A 248 14.56 12.64 -7.45
N PRO A 249 15.52 13.60 -7.47
CA PRO A 249 16.47 13.60 -8.55
C PRO A 249 17.20 12.27 -8.42
N VAL A 250 17.35 11.55 -9.53
CA VAL A 250 18.62 10.87 -9.78
C VAL A 250 19.66 11.98 -9.56
N PRO A 251 20.36 12.08 -8.40
CA PRO A 251 21.33 13.14 -8.24
C PRO A 251 22.30 13.01 -9.41
N GLY A 252 22.87 14.12 -9.88
CA GLY A 252 23.81 14.07 -11.02
C GLY A 252 24.89 13.00 -10.87
N SER A 253 25.23 12.62 -9.63
CA SER A 253 26.04 11.43 -9.33
C SER A 253 25.43 10.11 -9.84
N LEU A 254 24.18 9.79 -9.56
CA LEU A 254 23.51 8.58 -10.09
C LEU A 254 23.37 8.61 -11.62
N GLN A 255 23.29 9.77 -12.26
CA GLN A 255 23.24 9.86 -13.72
C GLN A 255 24.60 9.51 -14.36
N THR A 256 25.70 9.81 -13.64
CA THR A 256 27.06 9.38 -13.98
C THR A 256 27.31 7.91 -13.62
N PHE A 257 26.79 7.41 -12.49
CA PHE A 257 26.90 6.00 -12.07
C PHE A 257 26.03 5.05 -12.91
N PHE A 258 24.83 5.47 -13.31
CA PHE A 258 23.92 4.71 -14.18
C PHE A 258 23.98 5.21 -15.64
N GLY A 259 25.09 5.81 -16.07
CA GLY A 259 25.32 6.13 -17.46
C GLY A 259 25.08 4.90 -18.34
N GLY A 260 24.20 5.01 -19.34
CA GLY A 260 23.85 3.90 -20.23
C GLY A 260 22.62 3.08 -19.83
N TYR A 261 22.03 3.29 -18.65
CA TYR A 261 20.78 2.64 -18.25
C TYR A 261 19.55 3.47 -18.65
N LYS A 262 18.46 2.79 -19.08
CA LYS A 262 17.23 3.44 -19.55
C LYS A 262 16.01 2.96 -18.76
N GLN A 263 15.23 3.94 -18.32
CA GLN A 263 13.96 3.72 -17.64
C GLN A 263 12.85 3.29 -18.62
N PHE A 264 11.93 2.44 -18.18
CA PHE A 264 10.72 2.01 -18.90
C PHE A 264 9.54 1.83 -17.92
N GLY A 265 8.38 1.38 -18.43
CA GLY A 265 7.15 1.24 -17.65
C GLY A 265 6.41 2.56 -17.39
N LYS A 266 5.25 2.48 -16.75
CA LYS A 266 4.35 3.63 -16.51
C LYS A 266 4.81 4.39 -15.26
N GLN A 267 5.21 5.66 -15.43
CA GLN A 267 5.66 6.50 -14.33
C GLN A 267 4.49 7.24 -13.66
N TYR A 268 4.41 7.14 -12.34
CA TYR A 268 3.50 7.90 -11.49
C TYR A 268 4.33 8.80 -10.60
N LYS A 269 4.23 10.11 -10.83
CA LYS A 269 5.02 11.11 -10.13
C LYS A 269 4.24 11.68 -8.96
N TYR A 270 4.77 11.53 -7.76
CA TYR A 270 4.29 12.20 -6.56
C TYR A 270 4.88 13.62 -6.54
N SER A 271 4.02 14.62 -6.38
CA SER A 271 4.42 16.00 -6.21
C SER A 271 4.60 16.28 -4.72
N VAL A 272 5.83 16.27 -4.24
CA VAL A 272 6.12 16.68 -2.85
C VAL A 272 6.58 18.14 -2.78
N SER A 273 6.26 18.80 -1.68
CA SER A 273 6.74 20.15 -1.37
C SER A 273 8.28 20.21 -1.37
N PRO A 274 8.91 21.33 -1.79
CA PRO A 274 10.36 21.53 -1.69
C PRO A 274 10.93 21.32 -0.27
N LYS A 275 10.12 21.45 0.80
CA LYS A 275 10.55 21.14 2.17
C LYS A 275 10.75 19.63 2.44
N LEU A 276 10.09 18.76 1.66
CA LEU A 276 10.36 17.31 1.63
C LEU A 276 11.63 16.97 0.84
N ALA A 277 12.23 17.94 0.15
CA ALA A 277 13.40 17.70 -0.69
C ALA A 277 14.69 17.44 0.10
N THR A 278 14.66 17.30 1.43
CA THR A 278 15.79 16.78 2.21
C THR A 278 15.62 15.29 2.56
N GLN A 279 14.43 14.71 2.35
CA GLN A 279 14.08 13.32 2.66
C GLN A 279 13.75 12.52 1.38
N GLN A 280 14.42 12.88 0.30
CA GLN A 280 14.13 12.57 -1.10
C GLN A 280 13.90 11.10 -1.47
N HIS A 281 14.36 10.15 -0.64
CA HIS A 281 14.26 8.71 -0.89
C HIS A 281 13.78 7.93 0.35
N ASP A 282 13.02 8.55 1.25
CA ASP A 282 12.47 7.88 2.41
C ASP A 282 11.19 7.12 2.04
N MET A 283 11.14 5.82 2.37
CA MET A 283 9.96 4.99 2.13
C MET A 283 8.75 5.49 2.93
N ALA A 284 8.98 6.14 4.08
CA ALA A 284 7.91 6.75 4.87
C ALA A 284 7.17 7.86 4.12
N MET A 285 7.86 8.62 3.26
CA MET A 285 7.22 9.64 2.42
C MET A 285 6.35 8.99 1.34
N TYR A 286 6.85 7.95 0.67
CA TYR A 286 6.07 7.20 -0.32
C TYR A 286 4.82 6.60 0.30
N PHE A 287 4.94 6.06 1.52
CA PHE A 287 3.82 5.53 2.29
C PHE A 287 2.79 6.62 2.63
N ASP A 288 3.20 7.72 3.27
CA ASP A 288 2.30 8.83 3.61
C ASP A 288 1.50 9.34 2.39
N VAL A 289 2.17 9.55 1.24
CA VAL A 289 1.50 10.02 0.02
C VAL A 289 0.60 8.93 -0.59
N SER A 290 0.97 7.65 -0.48
CA SER A 290 0.13 6.55 -0.96
C SER A 290 -1.17 6.44 -0.16
N VAL A 291 -1.12 6.63 1.16
CA VAL A 291 -2.31 6.63 2.01
C VAL A 291 -3.23 7.79 1.66
N HIS A 292 -2.68 8.99 1.48
CA HIS A 292 -3.44 10.16 1.04
C HIS A 292 -4.17 9.91 -0.30
N LYS A 293 -3.44 9.37 -1.28
CA LYS A 293 -4.02 9.05 -2.60
C LYS A 293 -5.10 7.99 -2.52
N TYR A 294 -4.91 6.97 -1.68
CA TYR A 294 -5.91 5.93 -1.43
C TYR A 294 -7.19 6.53 -0.84
N TYR A 295 -7.12 7.33 0.22
CA TYR A 295 -8.32 7.93 0.82
C TYR A 295 -9.05 8.87 -0.14
N LYS A 296 -8.30 9.65 -0.93
CA LYS A 296 -8.89 10.48 -1.98
C LYS A 296 -9.62 9.66 -3.05
N ALA A 297 -9.04 8.54 -3.50
CA ALA A 297 -9.66 7.67 -4.49
C ALA A 297 -10.87 6.92 -3.91
N LEU A 298 -10.78 6.47 -2.65
CA LEU A 298 -11.88 5.85 -1.91
C LEU A 298 -13.06 6.82 -1.78
N GLN A 299 -12.81 8.08 -1.40
CA GLN A 299 -13.84 9.10 -1.28
C GLN A 299 -14.55 9.30 -2.63
N LYS A 300 -13.81 9.47 -3.72
CA LYS A 300 -14.40 9.59 -5.07
C LYS A 300 -15.24 8.37 -5.44
N ALA A 301 -14.75 7.16 -5.16
CA ALA A 301 -15.47 5.92 -5.46
C ALA A 301 -16.76 5.80 -4.62
N GLN A 302 -16.74 6.28 -3.38
CA GLN A 302 -17.94 6.35 -2.52
C GLN A 302 -18.94 7.39 -3.00
N GLU A 303 -18.48 8.58 -3.39
CA GLU A 303 -19.33 9.64 -3.95
C GLU A 303 -19.96 9.23 -5.29
N ALA A 304 -19.25 8.43 -6.10
CA ALA A 304 -19.76 7.84 -7.33
C ALA A 304 -20.72 6.64 -7.12
N GLY A 305 -20.90 6.20 -5.87
CA GLY A 305 -21.74 5.05 -5.50
C GLY A 305 -21.15 3.69 -5.90
N LEU A 306 -19.83 3.63 -6.13
CA LEU A 306 -19.11 2.40 -6.53
C LEU A 306 -18.62 1.60 -5.34
N ILE A 307 -18.31 2.27 -4.23
CA ILE A 307 -17.91 1.66 -2.96
C ILE A 307 -18.87 2.15 -1.87
N ALA A 308 -19.39 1.23 -1.06
CA ALA A 308 -20.26 1.60 0.06
C ALA A 308 -19.45 2.33 1.15
N LYS A 309 -20.05 3.38 1.73
CA LYS A 309 -19.51 4.00 2.95
C LYS A 309 -19.73 3.06 4.14
N THR A 310 -18.72 2.96 5.02
CA THR A 310 -18.89 2.28 6.30
C THR A 310 -19.88 3.07 7.15
N PRO A 311 -20.89 2.43 7.74
CA PRO A 311 -21.91 3.14 8.50
C PRO A 311 -21.35 3.73 9.80
N MET A 312 -21.92 4.85 10.26
CA MET A 312 -21.57 5.47 11.54
C MET A 312 -22.06 4.67 12.75
N GLN A 313 -22.87 3.63 12.54
CA GLN A 313 -23.32 2.71 13.57
C GLN A 313 -23.38 1.28 13.04
N GLN A 314 -23.07 0.33 13.91
CA GLN A 314 -23.30 -1.09 13.72
C GLN A 314 -23.92 -1.64 14.99
N LEU A 315 -25.20 -2.02 14.93
CA LEU A 315 -25.95 -2.46 16.11
C LEU A 315 -26.21 -3.97 16.11
N ASN A 316 -25.90 -4.67 15.02
CA ASN A 316 -26.17 -6.10 14.88
C ASN A 316 -25.20 -6.93 15.74
N GLY A 317 -25.73 -8.00 16.36
CA GLY A 317 -24.98 -8.93 17.20
C GLY A 317 -25.28 -8.76 18.70
N THR A 318 -24.56 -9.51 19.53
CA THR A 318 -24.77 -9.58 20.98
C THR A 318 -23.60 -9.01 21.79
N GLU A 319 -22.52 -8.62 21.14
CA GLU A 319 -21.34 -8.03 21.80
C GLU A 319 -21.70 -6.68 22.47
N PRO A 320 -20.92 -6.20 23.44
CA PRO A 320 -21.18 -4.90 24.05
C PRO A 320 -21.20 -3.75 23.04
N LEU A 321 -22.11 -2.80 23.23
CA LEU A 321 -22.20 -1.59 22.41
C LEU A 321 -21.19 -0.55 22.89
N VAL A 322 -20.41 0.00 21.97
CA VAL A 322 -19.39 1.01 22.29
C VAL A 322 -19.75 2.35 21.66
N ALA A 323 -19.85 3.39 22.48
CA ALA A 323 -19.94 4.78 22.03
C ALA A 323 -18.52 5.34 21.84
N VAL A 324 -18.24 5.88 20.65
CA VAL A 324 -16.89 6.29 20.26
C VAL A 324 -16.87 7.77 19.89
N TRP A 325 -15.92 8.50 20.45
CA TRP A 325 -15.56 9.86 20.06
C TRP A 325 -14.16 9.89 19.50
N ILE A 326 -14.01 10.49 18.32
CA ILE A 326 -12.73 10.65 17.64
C ILE A 326 -12.45 12.14 17.51
N GLY A 327 -11.27 12.55 17.97
CA GLY A 327 -10.85 13.94 17.96
C GLY A 327 -9.44 14.13 17.45
N SER A 328 -9.06 15.40 17.33
CA SER A 328 -7.69 15.80 17.07
C SER A 328 -7.34 17.10 17.77
N SER A 329 -6.06 17.29 18.05
CA SER A 329 -5.60 18.52 18.67
C SER A 329 -5.53 19.69 17.68
N ARG A 330 -5.59 20.91 18.21
CA ARG A 330 -5.42 22.15 17.43
C ARG A 330 -4.11 22.20 16.64
N ALA A 331 -3.06 21.59 17.18
CA ALA A 331 -1.74 21.57 16.55
C ALA A 331 -1.73 20.73 15.27
N LEU A 332 -2.61 19.74 15.22
CA LEU A 332 -2.79 18.85 14.10
C LEU A 332 -3.74 19.43 13.04
N GLU A 333 -4.88 20.01 13.40
CA GLU A 333 -5.94 20.40 12.46
C GLU A 333 -5.50 21.11 11.17
N LYS A 334 -4.47 21.96 11.25
CA LYS A 334 -3.99 22.75 10.12
C LYS A 334 -2.96 22.02 9.25
N ARG A 335 -2.64 20.77 9.56
CA ARG A 335 -1.62 19.99 8.87
C ARG A 335 -2.22 19.22 7.67
N PRO A 336 -1.53 19.15 6.52
CA PRO A 336 -2.08 18.55 5.31
C PRO A 336 -2.51 17.07 5.40
N TYR A 337 -1.90 16.28 6.27
CA TYR A 337 -2.18 14.84 6.43
C TYR A 337 -3.28 14.53 7.45
N MET A 338 -3.84 15.54 8.14
CA MET A 338 -4.85 15.27 9.16
C MET A 338 -6.14 14.63 8.67
N PRO A 339 -6.71 15.05 7.54
CA PRO A 339 -7.90 14.37 7.01
C PRO A 339 -7.65 12.87 6.81
N ASP A 340 -6.43 12.49 6.40
CA ASP A 340 -6.04 11.09 6.21
C ASP A 340 -5.89 10.34 7.55
N ILE A 341 -5.28 10.97 8.56
CA ILE A 341 -5.16 10.41 9.93
C ILE A 341 -6.56 10.20 10.55
N GLN A 342 -7.45 11.18 10.41
CA GLN A 342 -8.83 11.07 10.92
C GLN A 342 -9.61 9.97 10.20
N SER A 343 -9.54 9.91 8.87
CA SER A 343 -10.17 8.86 8.07
C SER A 343 -9.66 7.48 8.47
N PHE A 344 -8.35 7.36 8.73
CA PHE A 344 -7.75 6.13 9.22
C PHE A 344 -8.23 5.74 10.61
N LEU A 345 -8.25 6.69 11.55
CA LEU A 345 -8.70 6.43 12.92
C LEU A 345 -10.16 5.98 12.95
N LEU A 346 -11.04 6.70 12.22
CA LEU A 346 -12.45 6.35 12.05
C LEU A 346 -12.60 4.94 11.49
N SER A 347 -11.91 4.65 10.39
CA SER A 347 -11.97 3.34 9.74
C SER A 347 -11.53 2.22 10.68
N GLU A 348 -10.47 2.43 11.47
CA GLU A 348 -9.98 1.42 12.41
C GLU A 348 -10.97 1.14 13.54
N TYR A 349 -11.60 2.17 14.13
CA TYR A 349 -12.63 1.96 15.14
C TYR A 349 -13.86 1.25 14.59
N GLN A 350 -14.31 1.62 13.40
CA GLN A 350 -15.42 0.94 12.72
C GLN A 350 -15.09 -0.53 12.39
N ASN A 351 -13.84 -0.84 12.06
CA ASN A 351 -13.40 -2.20 11.75
C ASN A 351 -13.24 -3.07 13.01
N MET A 352 -12.65 -2.52 14.07
CA MET A 352 -12.27 -3.30 15.27
C MET A 352 -13.46 -3.56 16.22
N LEU A 353 -14.50 -2.72 16.17
CA LEU A 353 -15.66 -2.84 17.05
C LEU A 353 -16.77 -3.68 16.42
N PRO A 354 -17.22 -4.78 17.05
CA PRO A 354 -18.35 -5.56 16.55
C PRO A 354 -19.66 -4.78 16.54
N ARG A 355 -19.91 -4.00 17.60
CA ARG A 355 -21.06 -3.11 17.77
C ARG A 355 -20.60 -1.73 18.25
N TYR A 356 -20.99 -0.69 17.53
CA TYR A 356 -20.55 0.67 17.83
C TYR A 356 -21.55 1.72 17.37
N ILE A 357 -21.43 2.90 17.98
CA ILE A 357 -21.94 4.17 17.46
C ILE A 357 -20.79 5.16 17.49
N ILE A 358 -20.44 5.74 16.34
CA ILE A 358 -19.54 6.89 16.26
C ILE A 358 -20.37 8.12 16.61
N MET A 359 -20.16 8.65 17.81
CA MET A 359 -20.92 9.75 18.38
C MET A 359 -20.48 11.09 17.78
N ASP A 360 -19.17 11.23 17.54
CA ASP A 360 -18.54 12.37 16.88
C ASP A 360 -17.20 11.89 16.29
N ASP A 361 -16.95 12.17 15.02
CA ASP A 361 -15.71 11.82 14.32
C ASP A 361 -14.70 12.98 14.20
N ASP A 362 -15.04 14.16 14.72
CA ASP A 362 -14.17 15.34 14.74
C ASP A 362 -14.34 16.20 16.00
N ILE A 363 -14.47 15.56 17.17
CA ILE A 363 -14.68 16.29 18.44
C ILE A 363 -13.46 17.16 18.78
N LYS A 364 -13.72 18.42 19.16
CA LYS A 364 -12.68 19.43 19.46
C LYS A 364 -12.42 19.56 20.95
N LEU A 365 -11.78 18.56 21.54
CA LEU A 365 -11.52 18.46 22.98
C LEU A 365 -10.69 19.63 23.57
N TYR A 366 -9.97 20.37 22.73
CA TYR A 366 -9.11 21.49 23.13
C TYR A 366 -9.82 22.87 23.16
N LYS A 367 -11.05 22.99 22.61
CA LYS A 367 -11.79 24.26 22.63
C LYS A 367 -12.30 24.49 24.07
N GLN A 368 -12.37 25.76 24.49
CA GLN A 368 -12.56 26.24 25.87
C GLN A 368 -13.84 25.76 26.60
N GLU A 369 -14.70 24.97 25.95
CA GLU A 369 -15.74 24.18 26.60
C GLU A 369 -15.13 22.81 26.90
N PHE A 370 -14.51 22.67 28.07
CA PHE A 370 -14.02 21.38 28.56
C PHE A 370 -15.20 20.41 28.59
N TYR A 371 -15.25 19.43 27.69
CA TYR A 371 -16.25 18.36 27.76
C TYR A 371 -15.98 17.59 29.05
N PRO A 372 -16.78 17.76 30.12
CA PRO A 372 -16.52 17.06 31.34
C PRO A 372 -16.89 15.59 31.13
N LEU A 373 -16.29 14.67 31.89
CA LEU A 373 -16.56 13.24 31.72
C LEU A 373 -18.07 12.91 31.77
N ASN A 374 -18.85 13.68 32.55
CA ASN A 374 -20.30 13.55 32.64
C ASN A 374 -21.06 13.77 31.32
N TYR A 375 -20.51 14.55 30.38
CA TYR A 375 -21.06 14.71 29.04
C TYR A 375 -21.02 13.36 28.32
N PHE A 376 -19.83 12.76 28.20
CA PHE A 376 -19.65 11.48 27.52
C PHE A 376 -20.48 10.36 28.16
N ILE A 377 -20.54 10.32 29.49
CA ILE A 377 -21.36 9.35 30.23
C ILE A 377 -22.83 9.49 29.85
N ARG A 378 -23.38 10.71 29.90
CA ARG A 378 -24.79 10.96 29.61
C ARG A 378 -25.13 10.60 28.16
N GLU A 379 -24.31 11.02 27.21
CA GLU A 379 -24.56 10.73 25.79
C GLU A 379 -24.44 9.23 25.48
N ALA A 380 -23.49 8.52 26.10
CA ALA A 380 -23.35 7.07 25.96
C ALA A 380 -24.52 6.30 26.58
N GLN A 381 -24.99 6.71 27.76
CA GLN A 381 -26.16 6.11 28.42
C GLN A 381 -27.44 6.34 27.62
N ALA A 382 -27.60 7.50 26.98
CA ALA A 382 -28.76 7.81 26.15
C ALA A 382 -28.92 6.86 24.95
N VAL A 383 -27.81 6.32 24.44
CA VAL A 383 -27.81 5.34 23.34
C VAL A 383 -27.66 3.89 23.83
N GLY A 384 -27.64 3.67 25.15
CA GLY A 384 -27.50 2.35 25.76
C GLY A 384 -26.14 1.70 25.52
N ALA A 385 -25.06 2.48 25.40
CA ALA A 385 -23.72 1.95 25.24
C ALA A 385 -23.17 1.39 26.56
N ASP A 386 -22.46 0.27 26.48
CA ASP A 386 -21.81 -0.41 27.60
C ASP A 386 -20.42 0.20 27.91
N TYR A 387 -19.77 0.73 26.88
CA TYR A 387 -18.43 1.31 26.96
C TYR A 387 -18.33 2.64 26.21
N ILE A 388 -17.41 3.47 26.69
CA ILE A 388 -17.05 4.76 26.11
C ILE A 388 -15.60 4.67 25.67
N ILE A 389 -15.32 5.00 24.42
CA ILE A 389 -13.96 5.21 23.93
C ILE A 389 -13.82 6.65 23.44
N ILE A 390 -12.82 7.34 23.96
CA ILE A 390 -12.41 8.66 23.48
C ILE A 390 -11.00 8.51 22.92
N ALA A 391 -10.85 8.74 21.62
CA ALA A 391 -9.60 8.61 20.89
C ALA A 391 -9.19 9.94 20.27
N GLU A 392 -7.98 10.39 20.53
CA GLU A 392 -7.48 11.66 20.03
C GLU A 392 -6.11 11.47 19.38
N MET A 393 -5.92 12.11 18.22
CA MET A 393 -4.60 12.30 17.64
C MET A 393 -4.07 13.68 17.99
N ASP A 394 -2.82 13.74 18.48
CA ASP A 394 -2.13 14.97 18.83
C ASP A 394 -0.74 15.02 18.18
N GLY A 395 -0.21 16.23 18.03
CA GLY A 395 1.03 16.54 17.35
C GLY A 395 1.81 17.58 18.13
N HIS A 396 2.97 17.20 18.67
CA HIS A 396 3.79 18.10 19.48
C HIS A 396 5.20 18.22 18.91
N GLN A 397 5.62 19.46 18.62
CA GLN A 397 7.01 19.77 18.24
C GLN A 397 7.78 20.32 19.45
N PRO A 398 8.79 19.58 19.96
CA PRO A 398 9.64 20.08 21.04
C PRO A 398 10.41 21.34 20.64
N ARG A 399 10.65 22.25 21.60
CA ARG A 399 11.26 23.58 21.35
C ARG A 399 12.60 23.57 20.61
N ASN A 400 13.38 22.49 20.71
CA ASN A 400 14.71 22.36 20.10
C ASN A 400 14.80 21.23 19.06
N SER A 401 13.67 20.81 18.48
CA SER A 401 13.63 19.70 17.54
C SER A 401 13.10 20.13 16.17
N GLN A 402 13.78 19.69 15.11
CA GLN A 402 13.28 19.77 13.74
C GLN A 402 12.23 18.67 13.45
N ASN A 403 12.19 17.64 14.30
CA ASN A 403 11.20 16.58 14.31
C ASN A 403 10.07 16.88 15.29
N TRP A 404 8.98 16.15 15.18
CA TRP A 404 7.83 16.29 16.06
C TRP A 404 7.20 14.92 16.35
N TYR A 405 6.43 14.84 17.43
CA TYR A 405 5.74 13.63 17.82
C TYR A 405 4.33 13.62 17.24
N ILE A 406 3.95 12.49 16.66
CA ILE A 406 2.54 12.11 16.49
C ILE A 406 2.17 11.21 17.68
N ASN A 407 1.11 11.58 18.37
CA ASN A 407 0.62 10.93 19.58
C ASN A 407 -0.82 10.47 19.36
N MET A 408 -1.13 9.27 19.82
CA MET A 408 -2.51 8.83 20.02
C MET A 408 -2.78 8.77 21.51
N ASN A 409 -3.81 9.49 21.96
CA ASN A 409 -4.39 9.32 23.29
C ASN A 409 -5.66 8.49 23.16
N GLN A 410 -5.86 7.54 24.06
CA GLN A 410 -7.06 6.71 24.10
C GLN A 410 -7.49 6.49 25.54
N SER A 411 -8.72 6.89 25.84
CA SER A 411 -9.35 6.66 27.13
C SER A 411 -10.55 5.74 26.97
N VAL A 412 -10.67 4.76 27.87
CA VAL A 412 -11.73 3.75 27.88
C VAL A 412 -12.44 3.78 29.22
N PHE A 413 -13.75 3.91 29.20
CA PHE A 413 -14.60 3.88 30.39
C PHE A 413 -15.73 2.87 30.22
N ASN A 414 -16.29 2.40 31.33
CA ASN A 414 -17.61 1.76 31.31
C ASN A 414 -18.72 2.83 31.21
N ALA A 415 -19.96 2.38 30.96
CA ALA A 415 -21.14 3.24 30.84
C ALA A 415 -21.42 4.15 32.05
N ASN A 416 -20.85 3.87 33.21
CA ASN A 416 -21.02 4.65 34.44
C ASN A 416 -19.88 5.63 34.69
N GLY A 417 -18.90 5.72 33.78
CA GLY A 417 -17.72 6.58 33.91
C GLY A 417 -16.57 5.99 34.69
N GLY A 418 -16.64 4.72 35.07
CA GLY A 418 -15.52 4.01 35.68
C GLY A 418 -14.40 3.83 34.66
N LEU A 419 -13.21 4.36 34.98
CA LEU A 419 -12.05 4.27 34.10
C LEU A 419 -11.57 2.81 33.99
N ILE A 420 -11.39 2.34 32.76
CA ILE A 420 -10.87 1.00 32.45
C ILE A 420 -9.41 1.10 32.04
N ASN A 421 -9.09 2.01 31.12
CA ASN A 421 -7.72 2.16 30.61
C ASN A 421 -7.50 3.57 30.04
N VAL A 422 -6.29 4.10 30.20
CA VAL A 422 -5.81 5.29 29.48
C VAL A 422 -4.41 5.01 28.96
N ILE A 423 -4.20 5.27 27.67
CA ILE A 423 -2.89 5.16 27.05
C ILE A 423 -2.56 6.42 26.25
N SER A 424 -1.26 6.70 26.15
CA SER A 424 -0.70 7.68 25.23
C SER A 424 0.46 7.02 24.50
N ILE A 425 0.37 6.92 23.18
CA ILE A 425 1.37 6.26 22.33
C ILE A 425 1.93 7.28 21.36
N SER A 426 3.25 7.44 21.38
CA SER A 426 3.96 8.51 20.69
C SER A 426 5.02 7.96 19.75
N LYS A 427 5.16 8.57 18.56
CA LYS A 427 6.28 8.29 17.65
C LYS A 427 6.86 9.58 17.09
N LEU A 428 8.18 9.74 17.22
CA LEU A 428 8.91 10.89 16.70
C LEU A 428 9.11 10.73 15.18
N VAL A 429 8.70 11.73 14.42
CA VAL A 429 8.78 11.74 12.95
C VAL A 429 9.17 13.11 12.43
N SER A 430 9.45 13.18 11.12
CA SER A 430 9.62 14.46 10.45
C SER A 430 8.25 15.14 10.29
N PRO A 431 8.13 16.47 10.42
CA PRO A 431 6.88 17.19 10.22
C PRO A 431 6.26 17.02 8.83
N VAL A 432 7.05 16.48 7.88
CA VAL A 432 6.69 16.33 6.48
C VAL A 432 6.77 14.90 5.96
N SER A 433 7.22 13.91 6.76
CA SER A 433 7.32 12.49 6.37
C SER A 433 7.18 11.55 7.57
N GLY A 434 6.47 10.45 7.38
CA GLY A 434 6.24 9.40 8.36
C GLY A 434 5.07 9.67 9.31
N ASN A 435 4.23 10.67 9.02
CA ASN A 435 3.11 11.04 9.88
C ASN A 435 2.01 9.98 9.84
N MET A 436 1.69 9.46 8.66
CA MET A 436 0.74 8.35 8.55
C MET A 436 1.34 7.08 9.14
N HIS A 437 2.62 6.80 8.87
CA HIS A 437 3.32 5.66 9.48
C HIS A 437 3.27 5.72 11.02
N ALA A 438 3.46 6.91 11.61
CA ALA A 438 3.34 7.08 13.05
C ALA A 438 1.91 6.87 13.58
N ALA A 439 0.90 7.38 12.88
CA ALA A 439 -0.50 7.13 13.23
C ALA A 439 -0.85 5.63 13.14
N VAL A 440 -0.42 4.95 12.07
CA VAL A 440 -0.60 3.50 11.85
C VAL A 440 0.00 2.70 13.00
N TYR A 441 1.23 3.04 13.41
CA TYR A 441 1.89 2.46 14.57
C TYR A 441 1.08 2.68 15.86
N ALA A 442 0.73 3.94 16.16
CA ALA A 442 0.06 4.29 17.40
C ALA A 442 -1.32 3.62 17.54
N VAL A 443 -2.12 3.59 16.47
CA VAL A 443 -3.44 2.92 16.46
C VAL A 443 -3.30 1.41 16.59
N LYS A 444 -2.27 0.81 15.97
CA LYS A 444 -2.02 -0.64 16.09
C LYS A 444 -1.73 -1.03 17.52
N GLU A 445 -0.80 -0.31 18.17
CA GLU A 445 -0.47 -0.52 19.58
C GLU A 445 -1.69 -0.24 20.48
N GLY A 446 -2.45 0.81 20.19
CA GLY A 446 -3.67 1.13 20.93
C GLY A 446 -4.74 0.03 20.83
N ARG A 447 -4.93 -0.57 19.66
CA ARG A 447 -5.84 -1.72 19.49
C ARG A 447 -5.35 -2.97 20.22
N THR A 448 -4.04 -3.21 20.26
CA THR A 448 -3.47 -4.31 21.05
C THR A 448 -3.81 -4.13 22.54
N GLN A 449 -3.69 -2.92 23.06
CA GLN A 449 -4.10 -2.59 24.44
C GLN A 449 -5.61 -2.73 24.63
N LEU A 450 -6.45 -2.22 23.71
CA LEU A 450 -7.90 -2.40 23.79
C LEU A 450 -8.31 -3.86 23.91
N LYS A 451 -7.70 -4.75 23.12
CA LYS A 451 -8.02 -6.19 23.14
C LYS A 451 -7.76 -6.84 24.50
N GLN A 452 -6.82 -6.33 25.30
CA GLN A 452 -6.53 -6.86 26.64
C GLN A 452 -7.68 -6.58 27.63
N TYR A 453 -8.35 -5.44 27.50
CA TYR A 453 -9.43 -5.03 28.41
C TYR A 453 -10.84 -5.28 27.85
N LEU A 454 -10.97 -5.26 26.51
CA LEU A 454 -12.21 -5.47 25.78
C LEU A 454 -12.03 -6.69 24.86
N PRO A 455 -12.29 -7.93 25.36
CA PRO A 455 -11.98 -9.16 24.63
C PRO A 455 -12.81 -9.34 23.35
N PHE A 456 -13.86 -8.57 23.14
CA PHE A 456 -14.68 -8.57 21.93
C PHE A 456 -14.07 -7.75 20.77
N ILE A 457 -12.99 -6.99 21.00
CA ILE A 457 -12.29 -6.24 19.95
C ILE A 457 -11.80 -7.20 18.86
N LYS A 458 -12.09 -6.90 17.60
CA LYS A 458 -11.64 -7.68 16.44
C LYS A 458 -10.19 -7.33 16.09
N THR A 459 -9.39 -8.36 15.90
CA THR A 459 -7.99 -8.27 15.43
C THR A 459 -7.80 -8.95 14.07
N ARG A 460 -8.88 -9.48 13.50
CA ARG A 460 -8.91 -10.11 12.18
C ARG A 460 -10.11 -9.59 11.40
N TYR A 461 -9.90 -9.28 10.14
CA TYR A 461 -10.86 -8.67 9.24
C TYR A 461 -11.04 -9.57 8.01
N ASN A 462 -12.28 -9.98 7.74
CA ASN A 462 -12.62 -10.74 6.54
C ASN A 462 -12.94 -9.77 5.40
N LYS A 463 -11.93 -9.03 4.92
CA LYS A 463 -12.08 -8.14 3.76
C LYS A 463 -11.13 -8.60 2.67
N THR A 464 -11.70 -9.03 1.55
CA THR A 464 -10.96 -9.31 0.31
C THR A 464 -10.58 -7.98 -0.34
N PRO A 465 -9.29 -7.65 -0.49
CA PRO A 465 -8.87 -6.43 -1.17
C PRO A 465 -9.32 -6.43 -2.64
N GLN A 466 -9.80 -5.28 -3.12
CA GLN A 466 -10.43 -5.21 -4.44
C GLN A 466 -9.41 -5.04 -5.57
N TRP A 467 -8.22 -4.54 -5.25
CA TRP A 467 -7.10 -4.38 -6.18
C TRP A 467 -6.55 -5.68 -6.79
N ILE A 468 -6.98 -6.84 -6.30
CA ILE A 468 -6.51 -8.16 -6.74
C ILE A 468 -6.77 -8.39 -8.24
N SER A 469 -7.75 -7.70 -8.82
CA SER A 469 -8.03 -7.73 -10.26
C SER A 469 -7.21 -6.73 -11.09
N LEU A 470 -6.29 -5.95 -10.50
CA LEU A 470 -5.54 -4.89 -11.20
C LEU A 470 -4.78 -5.40 -12.43
N GLY A 471 -4.17 -6.59 -12.34
CA GLY A 471 -3.45 -7.20 -13.47
C GLY A 471 -4.38 -7.58 -14.63
N GLU A 472 -5.62 -7.98 -14.35
CA GLU A 472 -6.61 -8.41 -15.34
C GLU A 472 -7.27 -7.22 -16.06
N VAL A 473 -7.37 -6.07 -15.38
CA VAL A 473 -8.04 -4.86 -15.90
C VAL A 473 -7.14 -4.06 -16.87
N GLU A 474 -5.82 -4.21 -16.78
CA GLU A 474 -4.83 -3.48 -17.61
C GLU A 474 -4.25 -4.34 -18.75
N ASN A 475 -4.69 -5.59 -18.88
CA ASN A 475 -4.22 -6.56 -19.86
C ASN A 475 -5.08 -6.54 -21.13
#